data_AF-A0A0F0FUQ2-F1
#
_entry.id   AF-A0A0F0FUQ2-F1
#
_cell.length_a   1.000
_cell.length_b   1.000
_cell.length_c   1.000
_cell.angle_alpha   90.00
_cell.angle_beta   90.00
_cell.angle_gamma   90.00
#
_symmetry.space_group_name_H-M   'P 1'
#
loop_
_entity.id
_entity.type
_entity.pdbx_description
1 polymer ?
#
loop_
_entity_poly.entity_id
_entity_poly.type
_entity_poly.pdbx_seq_one_letter_code
_entity_poly.pdbx_strand_id
1 'polypeptide(L)'
;MSTKVIDVMVEFARALDLTVIAEGVETEDQRARLISRGVRLAQGYLFGRPMALSSLRRWLGERVHGVPVSRAGYGTLNDFGDSAP
;
A
#
# COMPACT_ATOMS: atom_id res chain seq x y z
N MET A 1 4.41 -6.54 -18.21
CA MET A 1 3.09 -6.75 -17.57
C MET A 1 2.02 -6.14 -18.47
N SER A 2 1.03 -6.92 -18.93
CA SER A 2 -0.09 -6.37 -19.72
C SER A 2 -0.90 -5.41 -18.85
N THR A 3 -0.92 -4.12 -19.21
CA THR A 3 -1.57 -3.07 -18.40
C THR A 3 -3.07 -3.28 -18.26
N LYS A 4 -3.72 -3.88 -19.26
CA LYS A 4 -5.16 -4.12 -19.28
C LYS A 4 -5.65 -5.04 -18.16
N VAL A 5 -4.83 -6.02 -17.74
CA VAL A 5 -5.20 -6.92 -16.65
C VAL A 5 -5.28 -6.15 -15.32
N ILE A 6 -4.35 -5.23 -15.09
CA ILE A 6 -4.34 -4.40 -13.88
C ILE A 6 -5.57 -3.50 -13.86
N ASP A 7 -5.90 -2.87 -14.98
CA ASP A 7 -7.05 -1.97 -15.09
C ASP A 7 -8.36 -2.73 -14.77
N VAL A 8 -8.55 -3.92 -15.35
CA VAL A 8 -9.71 -4.79 -15.09
C VAL A 8 -9.78 -5.21 -13.61
N MET A 9 -8.66 -5.59 -12.99
CA MET A 9 -8.65 -6.02 -11.59
C MET A 9 -8.96 -4.86 -10.63
N VAL A 10 -8.49 -3.65 -10.95
CA VAL A 10 -8.80 -2.46 -10.16
C VAL A 10 -10.27 -2.10 -10.27
N GLU A 11 -10.85 -2.14 -11.47
CA GLU A 11 -12.28 -1.90 -11.67
C GLU A 11 -13.13 -2.95 -10.95
N PHE A 12 -12.73 -4.23 -11.03
CA PHE A 12 -13.39 -5.32 -10.32
C PHE A 12 -13.36 -5.12 -8.80
N ALA A 13 -12.20 -4.76 -8.24
CA ALA A 13 -12.08 -4.49 -6.81
C ALA A 13 -12.92 -3.28 -6.37
N ARG A 14 -12.95 -2.20 -7.17
CA ARG A 14 -13.80 -1.03 -6.90
C ARG A 14 -15.28 -1.37 -6.89
N ALA A 15 -15.74 -2.20 -7.84
CA ALA A 15 -17.14 -2.62 -7.91
C ALA A 15 -17.58 -3.45 -6.69
N LEU A 16 -16.63 -4.09 -6.01
CA LEU A 16 -16.87 -4.93 -4.83
C LEU A 16 -16.44 -4.28 -3.51
N ASP A 17 -16.04 -3.00 -3.53
CA ASP A 17 -15.48 -2.28 -2.38
C ASP A 17 -14.30 -3.03 -1.72
N LEU A 18 -13.44 -3.64 -2.54
CA LEU A 18 -12.27 -4.39 -2.09
C LEU A 18 -11.02 -3.53 -2.15
N THR A 19 -10.17 -3.73 -1.15
CA THR A 19 -8.82 -3.15 -1.11
C THR A 19 -7.87 -3.97 -1.98
N VAL A 20 -7.08 -3.29 -2.82
CA VAL A 20 -6.05 -3.91 -3.68
C VAL A 20 -4.66 -3.65 -3.11
N ILE A 21 -3.88 -4.72 -2.93
CA ILE A 21 -2.45 -4.67 -2.62
C ILE A 21 -1.68 -5.17 -3.84
N ALA A 22 -0.82 -4.32 -4.42
CA ALA A 22 0.08 -4.73 -5.48
C ALA A 22 1.37 -5.32 -4.89
N GLU A 23 1.60 -6.61 -5.08
CA GLU A 23 2.83 -7.28 -4.63
C GLU A 23 3.92 -7.27 -5.71
N GLY A 24 5.19 -7.37 -5.28
CA GLY A 24 6.34 -7.44 -6.17
C GLY A 24 6.79 -6.09 -6.75
N VAL A 25 6.53 -4.98 -6.06
CA VAL A 25 6.97 -3.65 -6.48
C VAL A 25 8.43 -3.41 -6.09
N GLU A 26 9.31 -3.37 -7.09
CA GLU A 26 10.75 -3.27 -6.92
C GLU A 26 11.32 -1.93 -7.42
N THR A 27 10.60 -1.21 -8.28
CA THR A 27 11.06 0.05 -8.88
C THR A 27 10.07 1.20 -8.72
N GLU A 28 10.58 2.43 -8.71
CA GLU A 28 9.76 3.63 -8.61
C GLU A 28 8.80 3.78 -9.81
N ASP A 29 9.24 3.37 -11.00
CA ASP A 29 8.39 3.36 -12.20
C ASP A 29 7.17 2.43 -12.05
N GLN A 30 7.35 1.26 -11.42
CA GLN A 30 6.24 0.36 -11.11
C GLN A 30 5.27 1.00 -10.11
N ARG A 31 5.81 1.64 -9.06
CA ARG A 31 5.02 2.40 -8.06
C ARG A 31 4.21 3.51 -8.74
N ALA A 32 4.83 4.33 -9.58
CA ALA A 32 4.16 5.41 -10.28
C ALA A 32 2.99 4.92 -11.15
N ARG A 33 3.18 3.80 -11.86
CA ARG A 33 2.13 3.18 -12.69
C ARG A 33 0.96 2.62 -11.87
N LEU A 34 1.21 2.16 -10.65
CA LEU A 34 0.17 1.68 -9.74
C LEU A 34 -0.65 2.85 -9.18
N ILE A 35 0.03 3.92 -8.76
CA ILE A 35 -0.62 5.15 -8.27
C ILE A 35 -1.50 5.76 -9.36
N SER A 36 -1.03 5.83 -10.60
CA SER A 36 -1.81 6.38 -11.72
C SER A 36 -3.09 5.58 -12.01
N ARG A 37 -3.21 4.35 -11.50
CA ARG A 37 -4.37 3.47 -11.62
C ARG A 37 -5.23 3.47 -10.35
N GLY A 38 -4.85 4.24 -9.34
CA GLY A 38 -5.55 4.30 -8.05
C GLY A 38 -5.26 3.11 -7.12
N VAL A 39 -4.22 2.32 -7.39
CA VAL A 39 -3.73 1.32 -6.42
C VAL A 39 -2.88 2.05 -5.38
N ARG A 40 -3.32 2.00 -4.12
CA ARG A 40 -2.74 2.78 -3.01
C ARG A 40 -1.89 1.96 -2.05
N LEU A 41 -2.07 0.64 -2.03
CA LEU A 41 -1.28 -0.28 -1.22
C LEU A 41 -0.36 -1.11 -2.12
N ALA A 42 0.89 -1.27 -1.68
CA ALA A 42 1.88 -2.03 -2.40
C ALA A 42 2.89 -2.66 -1.45
N GLN A 43 3.42 -3.81 -1.87
CA GLN A 43 4.50 -4.52 -1.21
C GLN A 43 5.58 -4.84 -2.23
N GLY A 44 6.84 -4.70 -1.83
CA GLY A 44 7.97 -5.21 -2.59
C GLY A 44 9.28 -4.60 -2.12
N TYR A 45 10.37 -4.99 -2.78
CA TYR A 45 11.73 -4.61 -2.36
C TYR A 45 12.01 -3.12 -2.45
N LEU A 46 11.22 -2.36 -3.22
CA LEU A 46 11.26 -0.90 -3.20
C LEU A 46 11.00 -0.35 -1.80
N PHE A 47 10.06 -0.97 -1.07
CA PHE A 47 9.65 -0.54 0.27
C PHE A 47 10.52 -1.19 1.35
N GLY A 48 10.73 -2.49 1.25
CA GLY A 48 11.53 -3.25 2.19
C GLY A 48 11.74 -4.69 1.76
N ARG A 49 12.93 -5.22 2.02
CA ARG A 49 13.21 -6.66 1.83
C ARG A 49 12.70 -7.46 3.04
N PRO A 50 12.36 -8.75 2.85
CA PRO A 50 12.17 -9.68 3.96
C PRO A 50 13.38 -9.61 4.91
N MET A 51 13.10 -9.52 6.21
CA MET A 51 14.13 -9.36 7.22
C MET A 51 13.70 -10.04 8.52
N ALA A 52 14.69 -10.39 9.35
CA ALA A 52 14.41 -10.92 10.68
C ALA A 52 13.65 -9.87 11.53
N LEU A 53 12.87 -10.34 12.51
CA LEU A 53 12.09 -9.48 13.39
C LEU A 53 12.94 -8.43 14.14
N SER A 54 14.15 -8.80 14.56
CA SER A 54 15.10 -7.87 15.19
C SER A 54 15.50 -6.73 14.26
N SER A 55 15.76 -7.04 12.99
CA SER A 55 16.03 -6.06 11.94
C SER A 55 14.80 -5.22 11.62
N LEU A 56 13.60 -5.82 11.60
CA LEU A 56 12.35 -5.10 11.37
C LEU A 56 12.09 -4.03 12.43
N ARG A 57 12.31 -4.35 13.72
CA ARG A 57 12.16 -3.38 14.81
C ARG A 57 13.05 -2.15 14.62
N ARG A 58 14.31 -2.37 14.24
CA ARG A 58 15.25 -1.29 13.94
C ARG A 58 14.81 -0.49 12.72
N TRP A 59 14.49 -1.18 11.64
CA TRP A 59 14.02 -0.59 10.38
C TRP A 59 12.76 0.27 10.58
N LEU A 60 11.79 -0.20 11.39
CA LEU A 60 10.60 0.57 11.74
C LEU A 60 10.97 1.81 12.57
N GLY A 61 11.86 1.67 13.55
CA GLY A 61 12.31 2.80 14.38
C GLY A 61 13.03 3.90 13.59
N GLU A 62 13.72 3.55 12.51
CA GLU A 62 14.43 4.50 11.63
C GLU A 62 13.51 5.16 10.59
N ARG A 63 12.41 4.52 10.20
CA ARG A 63 11.55 4.96 9.08
C ARG A 63 10.17 5.44 9.47
N VAL A 64 9.63 4.97 10.59
CA VAL A 64 8.31 5.35 11.10
C VAL A 64 8.50 6.32 12.26
N HIS A 65 8.92 7.53 11.94
CA HIS A 65 8.90 8.65 12.89
C HIS A 65 7.54 9.35 12.80
N GLY A 66 6.79 9.40 13.91
CA GLY A 66 5.66 10.33 14.08
C GLY A 66 4.26 9.81 13.77
N VAL A 67 4.03 8.51 13.56
CA VAL A 67 2.66 7.97 13.47
C VAL A 67 2.21 7.51 14.87
N PRO A 68 1.22 8.15 15.51
CA PRO A 68 0.71 7.68 16.80
C PRO A 68 0.08 6.31 16.61
N VAL A 69 0.61 5.29 17.29
CA VAL A 69 -0.05 3.98 17.35
C VAL A 69 -1.24 4.11 18.31
N SER A 70 -2.39 4.51 17.77
CA SER A 70 -3.66 4.42 18.49
C SER A 70 -3.95 2.95 18.77
N ARG A 71 -4.10 2.58 20.05
CA ARG A 71 -4.57 1.25 20.46
C ARG A 71 -6.09 1.07 20.26
N ALA A 72 -6.77 2.05 19.65
CA ALA A 72 -8.15 1.87 19.22
C ALA A 72 -8.17 0.80 18.11
N GLY A 73 -9.18 -0.08 18.15
CA GLY A 73 -9.29 -1.27 17.31
C GLY A 73 -9.13 -1.00 15.81
N TYR A 74 -9.01 -2.08 15.02
CA TYR A 74 -8.90 -2.03 13.56
C TYR A 74 -9.83 -0.96 12.97
N GLY A 75 -9.29 0.24 12.73
CA GLY A 75 -10.03 1.33 12.12
C GLY A 75 -10.47 0.82 10.76
N THR A 76 -11.77 0.89 10.49
CA THR A 76 -12.25 0.65 9.14
C THR A 76 -11.55 1.66 8.24
N LEU A 77 -10.88 1.20 7.18
CA LEU A 77 -10.12 2.04 6.25
C LEU A 77 -10.96 3.18 5.61
N ASN A 78 -12.27 3.18 5.82
CA ASN A 78 -13.20 4.25 5.48
C ASN A 78 -12.98 5.55 6.30
N ASP A 79 -12.15 5.54 7.35
CA ASP A 79 -11.78 6.75 8.10
C ASP A 79 -10.81 7.68 7.34
N PHE A 80 -10.31 7.25 6.16
CA PHE A 80 -9.59 8.11 5.22
C PHE A 80 -10.51 8.67 4.11
N GLY A 81 -11.82 8.70 4.34
CA GLY A 81 -12.82 9.32 3.47
C GLY A 81 -12.80 10.86 3.55
N ASP A 82 -12.92 11.48 2.37
CA ASP A 82 -13.31 12.87 2.13
C ASP A 82 -12.67 13.97 2.99
N SER A 83 -11.51 14.44 2.52
CA SER A 83 -11.22 15.89 2.55
C SER A 83 -10.17 16.22 1.50
N ALA A 84 -10.59 16.23 0.24
CA ALA A 84 -10.03 17.19 -0.71
C ALA A 84 -11.00 18.39 -0.76
N PRO A 85 -10.52 19.64 -0.82
CA PRO A 85 -11.33 20.72 -1.38
C PRO A 85 -11.68 20.44 -2.85
#